data_AF-A0A819M743-F1
#
_entry.id   AF-A0A819M743-F1
#
_cell.length_a   1.000
_cell.length_b   1.000
_cell.length_c   1.000
_cell.angle_alpha   90.00
_cell.angle_beta   90.00
_cell.angle_gamma   90.00
#
_symmetry.space_group_name_H-M   'P 1'
#
loop_
_entity.id
_entity.type
_entity.pdbx_description
1 polymer ?
#
loop_
_entity_poly.entity_id
_entity_poly.type
_entity_poly.pdbx_seq_one_letter_code
_entity_poly.pdbx_strand_id
1 'polypeptide(L)'
;MVLKSRSLMYCPVPKVATKTLLNFMLYMHVNDIIDNLEHNWTNIDAGRAQVEKRINIGSYVHELRQHGIAIPKTEEPKSLAAFLRMYLNALRFGSINETHSSRSLNPWRLSFTFAFPYLRLRGLHNLADIFSPSFTRAIFVRHPFERLASAYKERIATLKKDRIQPEPEYDAIRDAICRKRMWSRRIQKPLLKKDSCKGSVPSFEDFVRYILIGTHTSTGITRMDYHWQPYSSICQACKFKYNFIGKYEMFNDHFNSLREIANLSDWNIEKRNGPSGLTTYDYQKFYSELPDDLICQLIRLYDQDFRLFKYRVDDYINRPTLLENCNQLKTL
;
A
#
# COMPACT_ATOMS: atom_id res chain seq x y z
N MET A 1 12.95 21.96 3.78
CA MET A 1 13.64 20.80 3.17
C MET A 1 13.28 20.79 1.69
N VAL A 2 14.27 20.75 0.79
CA VAL A 2 14.02 20.72 -0.67
C VAL A 2 14.30 19.30 -1.17
N LEU A 3 13.39 18.73 -1.96
CA LEU A 3 13.59 17.39 -2.53
C LEU A 3 14.78 17.38 -3.49
N LYS A 4 15.70 16.41 -3.32
CA LYS A 4 16.89 16.26 -4.19
C LYS A 4 16.55 15.73 -5.59
N SER A 5 15.36 15.14 -5.75
CA SER A 5 14.82 14.64 -7.02
C SER A 5 13.30 14.55 -6.98
N ARG A 6 12.69 14.63 -8.16
CA ARG A 6 11.23 14.63 -8.38
C ARG A 6 10.62 13.23 -8.37
N SER A 7 11.42 12.16 -8.40
CA SER A 7 10.90 10.78 -8.28
C SER A 7 10.78 10.35 -6.81
N LEU A 8 9.57 9.88 -6.44
CA LEU A 8 9.28 9.32 -5.11
C LEU A 8 9.44 7.80 -5.14
N MET A 9 10.49 7.29 -4.50
CA MET A 9 10.55 5.88 -4.16
C MET A 9 9.63 5.60 -2.97
N TYR A 10 8.63 4.75 -3.22
CA TYR A 10 7.60 4.41 -2.27
C TYR A 10 7.62 2.92 -1.96
N CYS A 11 7.27 2.58 -0.73
CA CYS A 11 6.95 1.22 -0.36
C CYS A 11 5.47 0.96 -0.62
N PRO A 12 5.11 0.19 -1.67
CA PRO A 12 3.72 -0.09 -1.98
C PRO A 12 3.13 -0.97 -0.88
N VAL A 13 2.43 -0.35 0.06
CA VAL A 13 1.40 -1.03 0.86
C VAL A 13 0.06 -0.60 0.24
N PRO A 14 -0.44 -1.34 -0.78
CA PRO A 14 -1.41 -0.89 -1.78
C PRO A 14 -2.73 -0.33 -1.25
N LYS A 15 -3.19 -0.72 -0.06
CA LYS A 15 -4.44 -0.18 0.54
C LYS A 15 -4.24 0.60 1.83
N VAL A 16 -3.00 0.71 2.30
CA VAL A 16 -2.65 1.70 3.31
C VAL A 16 -2.46 3.05 2.59
N ALA A 17 -1.90 3.05 1.38
CA ALA A 17 -1.87 4.20 0.47
C ALA A 17 -3.29 4.71 0.17
N THR A 18 -3.56 5.99 0.43
CA THR A 18 -4.79 6.61 -0.07
C THR A 18 -4.73 6.71 -1.59
N LYS A 19 -5.90 6.72 -2.20
CA LYS A 19 -6.12 7.13 -3.59
C LYS A 19 -5.31 8.39 -3.96
N THR A 20 -5.39 9.41 -3.11
CA THR A 20 -4.64 10.68 -3.23
C THR A 20 -3.12 10.47 -3.21
N LEU A 21 -2.60 9.68 -2.27
CA LEU A 21 -1.16 9.41 -2.16
C LEU A 21 -0.65 8.62 -3.38
N LEU A 22 -1.37 7.58 -3.81
CA LEU A 22 -1.03 6.80 -5.02
C LEU A 22 -0.94 7.69 -6.25
N ASN A 23 -1.91 8.58 -6.43
CA ASN A 23 -1.90 9.54 -7.54
C ASN A 23 -0.75 10.52 -7.48
N PHE A 24 -0.48 11.07 -6.30
CA PHE A 24 0.63 11.98 -6.11
C PHE A 24 1.97 11.30 -6.45
N MET A 25 2.15 10.05 -6.02
CA MET A 25 3.36 9.29 -6.32
C MET A 25 3.47 8.93 -7.81
N LEU A 26 2.35 8.55 -8.44
CA LEU A 26 2.30 8.33 -9.88
C LEU A 26 2.65 9.61 -10.66
N TYR A 27 2.09 10.74 -10.25
CA TYR A 27 2.39 12.04 -10.86
C TYR A 27 3.88 12.39 -10.76
N MET A 28 4.46 12.27 -9.57
CA MET A 28 5.88 12.53 -9.34
C MET A 28 6.78 11.63 -10.20
N HIS A 29 6.50 10.33 -10.24
CA HIS A 29 7.25 9.36 -11.05
C HIS A 29 7.14 9.63 -12.55
N VAL A 30 5.92 9.89 -13.06
CA VAL A 30 5.72 10.18 -14.49
C VAL A 30 6.31 11.54 -14.86
N ASN A 31 6.29 12.54 -13.98
CA ASN A 31 6.93 13.83 -14.24
C ASN A 31 8.46 13.69 -14.35
N ASP A 32 9.09 12.88 -13.50
CA ASP A 32 10.52 12.57 -13.61
C ASP A 32 10.85 11.79 -14.90
N ILE A 33 9.98 10.88 -15.34
CA ILE A 33 10.11 10.22 -16.65
C ILE A 33 10.07 11.25 -17.78
N ILE A 34 9.12 12.18 -17.74
CA ILE A 34 8.99 13.20 -18.78
C ILE A 34 10.24 14.08 -18.83
N ASP A 35 10.71 14.56 -17.68
CA ASP A 35 11.92 15.37 -17.60
C ASP A 35 13.14 14.61 -18.19
N ASN A 36 13.25 13.31 -17.90
CA ASN A 36 14.26 12.42 -18.49
C ASN A 36 14.12 12.25 -20.00
N LEU A 37 12.89 12.10 -20.52
CA LEU A 37 12.61 11.98 -21.96
C LEU A 37 12.98 13.26 -22.72
N GLU A 38 12.90 14.42 -22.07
CA GLU A 38 13.12 15.72 -22.69
C GLU A 38 14.56 16.23 -22.56
N HIS A 39 15.33 15.84 -21.52
CA HIS A 39 16.56 16.57 -21.17
C HIS A 39 17.87 15.77 -21.06
N ASN A 40 17.91 14.42 -20.91
CA ASN A 40 19.17 13.84 -20.41
C ASN A 40 19.49 12.34 -20.66
N TRP A 41 19.67 11.85 -21.90
CA TRP A 41 20.25 10.51 -22.14
C TRP A 41 21.08 10.40 -23.42
N THR A 42 22.42 10.42 -23.32
CA THR A 42 23.35 10.33 -24.46
C THR A 42 23.56 8.90 -25.02
N ASN A 43 22.86 7.88 -24.51
CA ASN A 43 22.99 6.47 -24.94
C ASN A 43 21.64 5.78 -25.28
N ILE A 44 20.52 6.52 -25.40
CA ILE A 44 19.15 5.95 -25.45
C ILE A 44 18.36 6.23 -26.73
N ASP A 45 18.87 6.94 -27.73
CA ASP A 45 18.07 7.26 -28.93
C ASP A 45 17.49 6.03 -29.66
N ALA A 46 18.19 4.90 -29.67
CA ALA A 46 17.66 3.64 -30.19
C ALA A 46 16.51 3.07 -29.34
N GLY A 47 16.62 3.16 -28.01
CA GLY A 47 15.58 2.74 -27.07
C GLY A 47 14.37 3.66 -27.09
N ARG A 48 14.57 4.98 -27.17
CA ARG A 48 13.51 5.99 -27.33
C ARG A 48 12.73 5.76 -28.63
N ALA A 49 13.42 5.64 -29.76
CA ALA A 49 12.78 5.36 -31.04
C ALA A 49 12.01 4.03 -31.00
N GLN A 50 12.52 3.02 -30.28
CA GLN A 50 11.84 1.73 -30.12
C GLN A 50 10.61 1.81 -29.19
N VAL A 51 10.66 2.62 -28.12
CA VAL A 51 9.55 2.83 -27.19
C VAL A 51 8.45 3.70 -27.82
N GLU A 52 8.80 4.83 -28.42
CA GLU A 52 7.85 5.69 -29.13
C GLU A 52 7.18 4.95 -30.30
N LYS A 53 7.90 4.05 -31.01
CA LYS A 53 7.31 3.19 -32.05
C LYS A 53 6.34 2.13 -31.51
N ARG A 54 6.46 1.70 -30.25
CA ARG A 54 5.61 0.66 -29.65
C ARG A 54 4.32 1.22 -29.04
N ILE A 55 4.31 2.50 -28.66
CA ILE A 55 3.17 3.13 -27.99
C ILE A 55 2.32 3.86 -29.03
N ASN A 56 1.14 3.32 -29.33
CA ASN A 56 0.17 3.99 -30.18
C ASN A 56 -0.60 5.05 -29.38
N ILE A 57 -0.07 6.28 -29.35
CA ILE A 57 -0.68 7.44 -28.66
C ILE A 57 -2.13 7.64 -29.11
N GLY A 58 -2.42 7.47 -30.40
CA GLY A 58 -3.76 7.63 -30.97
C GLY A 58 -4.78 6.67 -30.36
N SER A 59 -4.37 5.43 -30.04
CA SER A 59 -5.24 4.44 -29.37
C SER A 59 -5.65 4.91 -27.97
N TYR A 60 -4.69 5.44 -27.19
CA TYR A 60 -4.98 5.93 -25.84
C TYR A 60 -5.83 7.21 -25.86
N VAL A 61 -5.57 8.12 -26.79
CA VAL A 61 -6.40 9.33 -26.99
C VAL A 61 -7.83 8.94 -27.38
N HIS A 62 -8.00 7.98 -28.29
CA HIS A 62 -9.31 7.46 -28.66
C HIS A 62 -10.06 6.89 -27.44
N GLU A 63 -9.37 6.10 -26.63
CA GLU A 63 -9.94 5.50 -25.42
C GLU A 63 -10.35 6.56 -24.39
N LEU A 64 -9.55 7.61 -24.16
CA LEU A 64 -9.92 8.74 -23.28
C LEU A 64 -11.20 9.44 -23.78
N ARG A 65 -11.36 9.61 -25.11
CA ARG A 65 -12.56 10.20 -25.71
C ARG A 65 -13.80 9.33 -25.55
N GLN A 66 -13.69 8.01 -25.71
CA GLN A 66 -14.79 7.06 -25.43
C GLN A 66 -15.28 7.17 -24.00
N HIS A 67 -14.41 7.61 -23.11
CA HIS A 67 -14.67 7.84 -21.70
C HIS A 67 -15.06 9.29 -21.36
N GLY A 68 -15.38 10.11 -22.36
CA GLY A 68 -15.94 11.45 -22.14
C GLY A 68 -14.91 12.54 -21.86
N ILE A 69 -13.61 12.27 -22.03
CA ILE A 69 -12.56 13.30 -21.94
C ILE A 69 -12.45 13.99 -23.30
N ALA A 70 -12.79 15.28 -23.33
CA ALA A 70 -12.70 16.10 -24.53
C ALA A 70 -11.22 16.44 -24.83
N ILE A 71 -10.69 15.89 -25.92
CA ILE A 71 -9.35 16.21 -26.44
C ILE A 71 -9.54 16.69 -27.88
N PRO A 72 -9.45 18.00 -28.17
CA PRO A 72 -9.53 18.53 -29.54
C PRO A 72 -8.45 17.91 -30.44
N LYS A 73 -8.73 17.70 -31.73
CA LYS A 73 -7.73 17.17 -32.68
C LYS A 73 -6.47 18.06 -32.77
N THR A 74 -6.63 19.36 -32.61
CA THR A 74 -5.55 20.35 -32.61
C THR A 74 -4.64 20.27 -31.39
N GLU A 75 -5.12 19.66 -30.31
CA GLU A 75 -4.42 19.50 -29.03
C GLU A 75 -3.95 18.05 -28.81
N GLU A 76 -4.05 17.18 -29.83
CA GLU A 76 -3.58 15.81 -29.70
C GLU A 76 -2.06 15.78 -29.43
N PRO A 77 -1.62 15.01 -28.42
CA PRO A 77 -0.21 14.93 -28.07
C PRO A 77 0.58 14.27 -29.21
N LYS A 78 1.61 14.97 -29.68
CA LYS A 78 2.46 14.52 -30.81
C LYS A 78 3.66 13.67 -30.37
N SER A 79 3.84 13.45 -29.06
CA SER A 79 4.92 12.65 -28.49
C SER A 79 4.46 11.96 -27.21
N LEU A 80 5.19 10.94 -26.78
CA LEU A 80 4.91 10.24 -25.53
C LEU A 80 4.98 11.20 -24.33
N ALA A 81 5.98 12.08 -24.30
CA ALA A 81 6.12 13.11 -23.26
C ALA A 81 4.90 14.04 -23.21
N ALA A 82 4.42 14.52 -24.36
CA ALA A 82 3.22 15.36 -24.45
C ALA A 82 1.96 14.62 -23.96
N PHE A 83 1.82 13.33 -24.33
CA PHE A 83 0.69 12.50 -23.89
C PHE A 83 0.71 12.31 -22.38
N LEU A 84 1.87 12.00 -21.80
CA LEU A 84 2.03 11.82 -20.36
C LEU A 84 1.76 13.13 -19.60
N ARG A 85 2.23 14.29 -20.09
CA ARG A 85 1.93 15.61 -19.52
C ARG A 85 0.42 15.90 -19.51
N MET A 86 -0.25 15.66 -20.64
CA MET A 86 -1.70 15.82 -20.77
C MET A 86 -2.45 14.92 -19.78
N TYR A 87 -2.09 13.64 -19.72
CA TYR A 87 -2.68 12.66 -18.81
C TYR A 87 -2.50 13.07 -17.33
N LEU A 88 -1.30 13.51 -16.95
CA LEU A 88 -1.02 13.97 -15.60
C LEU A 88 -1.80 15.23 -15.21
N ASN A 89 -1.97 16.18 -16.13
CA ASN A 89 -2.79 17.36 -15.89
C ASN A 89 -4.26 17.00 -15.69
N ALA A 90 -4.80 16.08 -16.50
CA ALA A 90 -6.16 15.59 -16.33
C ALA A 90 -6.37 14.89 -14.97
N LEU A 91 -5.36 14.17 -14.46
CA LEU A 91 -5.37 13.59 -13.11
C LEU A 91 -5.32 14.66 -12.01
N ARG A 92 -4.45 15.67 -12.16
CA ARG A 92 -4.27 16.75 -11.17
C ARG A 92 -5.56 17.53 -10.92
N PHE A 93 -6.35 17.77 -11.97
CA PHE A 93 -7.57 18.57 -11.91
C PHE A 93 -8.85 17.73 -11.77
N GLY A 94 -8.74 16.41 -11.61
CA GLY A 94 -9.90 15.53 -11.43
C GLY A 94 -10.78 15.40 -12.67
N SER A 95 -10.25 15.72 -13.85
CA SER A 95 -10.96 15.64 -15.14
C SER A 95 -11.24 14.20 -15.59
N ILE A 96 -10.59 13.21 -14.96
CA ILE A 96 -10.82 11.78 -15.19
C ILE A 96 -11.67 11.22 -14.04
N ASN A 97 -12.98 11.05 -14.28
CA ASN A 97 -13.90 10.47 -13.31
C ASN A 97 -13.74 8.93 -13.23
N GLU A 98 -13.91 8.34 -12.03
CA GLU A 98 -13.73 6.90 -11.77
C GLU A 98 -14.64 6.01 -12.61
N THR A 99 -15.90 6.43 -12.80
CA THR A 99 -16.91 5.70 -13.60
C THR A 99 -16.57 5.65 -15.09
N HIS A 100 -15.69 6.54 -15.52
CA HIS A 100 -15.24 6.68 -16.90
C HIS A 100 -13.83 6.13 -17.11
N SER A 101 -13.28 5.34 -16.19
CA SER A 101 -11.93 4.80 -16.34
C SER A 101 -11.94 3.33 -16.76
N SER A 102 -11.33 3.01 -17.91
CA SER A 102 -11.18 1.64 -18.42
C SER A 102 -10.18 0.82 -17.59
N ARG A 103 -10.08 -0.52 -17.81
CA ARG A 103 -9.01 -1.33 -17.18
C ARG A 103 -7.59 -0.87 -17.57
N SER A 104 -7.40 -0.22 -18.70
CA SER A 104 -6.10 0.22 -19.25
C SER A 104 -5.70 1.62 -18.80
N LEU A 105 -6.67 2.52 -18.59
CA LEU A 105 -6.45 3.94 -18.29
C LEU A 105 -6.85 4.35 -16.88
N ASN A 106 -7.33 3.41 -16.08
CA ASN A 106 -7.63 3.62 -14.67
C ASN A 106 -6.32 3.77 -13.87
N PRO A 107 -5.95 4.99 -13.42
CA PRO A 107 -4.75 5.22 -12.61
C PRO A 107 -4.82 4.46 -11.28
N TRP A 108 -6.04 4.15 -10.82
CA TRP A 108 -6.39 3.51 -9.55
C TRP A 108 -6.23 2.00 -9.54
N ARG A 109 -6.09 1.35 -10.72
CA ARG A 109 -5.90 -0.11 -10.83
C ARG A 109 -4.45 -0.53 -11.07
N LEU A 110 -3.49 0.40 -11.05
CA LEU A 110 -2.07 0.10 -11.31
C LEU A 110 -1.86 -0.71 -12.61
N SER A 111 -2.75 -0.55 -13.60
CA SER A 111 -2.54 -1.08 -14.95
C SER A 111 -1.61 -0.18 -15.79
N PHE A 112 -1.21 0.96 -15.23
CA PHE A 112 -0.19 1.84 -15.82
C PHE A 112 1.14 1.11 -16.05
N THR A 113 1.47 0.10 -15.22
CA THR A 113 2.63 -0.77 -15.43
C THR A 113 2.44 -1.80 -16.54
N PHE A 114 1.21 -2.12 -16.94
CA PHE A 114 0.93 -3.00 -18.09
C PHE A 114 0.85 -2.21 -19.40
N ALA A 115 0.30 -1.00 -19.38
CA ALA A 115 0.32 -0.07 -20.52
C ALA A 115 1.73 0.49 -20.80
N PHE A 116 2.53 0.66 -19.73
CA PHE A 116 3.89 1.17 -19.82
C PHE A 116 4.86 0.30 -19.01
N PRO A 117 5.16 -0.94 -19.43
CA PRO A 117 6.03 -1.86 -18.71
C PRO A 117 7.47 -1.37 -18.53
N TYR A 118 7.89 -0.37 -19.33
CA TYR A 118 9.19 0.30 -19.23
C TYR A 118 9.13 1.64 -18.47
N LEU A 119 7.93 2.19 -18.23
CA LEU A 119 7.69 3.31 -17.29
C LEU A 119 7.30 2.80 -15.91
N ARG A 120 7.51 1.49 -15.66
CA ARG A 120 7.21 0.83 -14.39
C ARG A 120 7.71 1.71 -13.25
N LEU A 121 6.85 1.97 -12.26
CA LEU A 121 7.29 2.45 -10.96
C LEU A 121 8.53 1.62 -10.61
N ARG A 122 9.67 2.29 -10.46
CA ARG A 122 10.94 1.64 -10.12
C ARG A 122 10.72 1.00 -8.76
N GLY A 123 10.31 -0.27 -8.75
CA GLY A 123 10.03 -0.99 -7.52
C GLY A 123 11.30 -1.09 -6.68
N LEU A 124 11.14 -1.48 -5.42
CA LEU A 124 12.25 -1.74 -4.48
C LEU A 124 13.22 -2.87 -4.93
N HIS A 125 13.19 -3.27 -6.20
CA HIS A 125 13.98 -4.33 -6.80
C HIS A 125 15.22 -3.80 -7.54
N ASN A 126 15.27 -2.52 -7.96
CA ASN A 126 16.50 -1.93 -8.50
C ASN A 126 17.29 -1.24 -7.37
N LEU A 127 18.16 -2.01 -6.71
CA LEU A 127 18.97 -1.52 -5.60
C LEU A 127 19.82 -0.31 -5.97
N ALA A 128 20.35 -0.21 -7.19
CA ALA A 128 21.18 0.93 -7.62
C ALA A 128 20.41 2.26 -7.56
N ASP A 129 19.13 2.23 -7.98
CA ASP A 129 18.26 3.40 -7.87
C ASP A 129 17.88 3.68 -6.41
N ILE A 130 17.67 2.63 -5.60
CA ILE A 130 17.31 2.79 -4.18
C ILE A 130 18.48 3.30 -3.35
N PHE A 131 19.73 3.07 -3.75
CA PHE A 131 20.92 3.64 -3.11
C PHE A 131 21.31 5.00 -3.70
N SER A 132 20.73 5.42 -4.83
CA SER A 132 21.09 6.68 -5.44
C SER A 132 20.68 7.87 -4.55
N PRO A 133 21.61 8.79 -4.24
CA PRO A 133 21.31 10.00 -3.46
C PRO A 133 20.37 10.95 -4.21
N SER A 134 20.17 10.71 -5.51
CA SER A 134 19.34 11.47 -6.43
C SER A 134 17.88 11.01 -6.46
N PHE A 135 17.37 10.33 -5.42
CA PHE A 135 15.94 10.02 -5.29
C PHE A 135 15.41 10.47 -3.94
N THR A 136 14.19 11.00 -3.95
CA THR A 136 13.43 11.26 -2.73
C THR A 136 12.72 9.98 -2.30
N ARG A 137 12.97 9.51 -1.09
CA ARG A 137 12.27 8.37 -0.49
C ARG A 137 11.21 8.86 0.47
N ALA A 138 9.95 8.55 0.21
CA ALA A 138 8.85 8.87 1.10
C ALA A 138 8.09 7.61 1.48
N ILE A 139 7.65 7.52 2.73
CA ILE A 139 6.77 6.46 3.22
C ILE A 139 5.67 7.08 4.06
N PHE A 140 4.46 6.56 3.95
CA PHE A 140 3.42 6.78 4.94
C PHE A 140 3.25 5.49 5.75
N VAL A 141 3.23 5.62 7.06
CA VAL A 141 3.11 4.52 8.01
C VAL A 141 1.88 4.72 8.89
N ARG A 142 1.36 3.61 9.40
CA ARG A 142 0.24 3.56 10.35
C ARG A 142 0.70 2.79 11.57
N HIS A 143 0.09 3.05 12.73
CA HIS A 143 0.34 2.30 13.94
C HIS A 143 0.25 0.78 13.65
N PRO A 144 1.24 -0.05 14.05
CA PRO A 144 1.28 -1.46 13.65
C PRO A 144 0.01 -2.24 13.99
N PHE A 145 -0.56 -1.99 15.17
CA PHE A 145 -1.81 -2.62 15.61
C PHE A 145 -3.06 -2.08 14.90
N GLU A 146 -3.07 -0.79 14.55
CA GLU A 146 -4.19 -0.25 13.78
C GLU A 146 -4.20 -0.84 12.36
N ARG A 147 -3.00 -0.96 11.75
CA ARG A 147 -2.82 -1.59 10.44
C ARG A 147 -3.25 -3.06 10.45
N LEU A 148 -2.81 -3.85 11.44
CA LEU A 148 -3.16 -5.26 11.55
C LEU A 148 -4.68 -5.47 11.70
N ALA A 149 -5.32 -4.71 12.59
CA ALA A 149 -6.76 -4.80 12.81
C ALA A 149 -7.57 -4.34 11.58
N SER A 150 -7.12 -3.28 10.90
CA SER A 150 -7.71 -2.85 9.62
C SER A 150 -7.58 -3.93 8.54
N ALA A 151 -6.42 -4.59 8.45
CA ALA A 151 -6.19 -5.68 7.51
C ALA A 151 -7.12 -6.86 7.78
N TYR A 152 -7.27 -7.26 9.05
CA TYR A 152 -8.25 -8.28 9.43
C TYR A 152 -9.66 -7.91 8.99
N LYS A 153 -10.15 -6.71 9.34
CA LYS A 153 -11.52 -6.29 9.01
C LYS A 153 -11.77 -6.34 7.51
N GLU A 154 -10.87 -5.76 6.73
CA GLU A 154 -11.06 -5.62 5.28
C GLU A 154 -10.81 -6.92 4.50
N ARG A 155 -9.84 -7.74 4.90
CA ARG A 155 -9.40 -8.91 4.12
C ARG A 155 -9.91 -10.23 4.65
N ILE A 156 -10.14 -10.33 5.95
CA ILE A 156 -10.53 -11.60 6.60
C ILE A 156 -11.97 -11.55 7.07
N ALA A 157 -12.42 -10.46 7.68
CA ALA A 157 -13.77 -10.35 8.21
C ALA A 157 -14.82 -9.97 7.14
N THR A 158 -14.41 -9.28 6.08
CA THR A 158 -15.32 -8.91 4.97
C THR A 158 -15.49 -10.11 4.03
N LEU A 159 -16.71 -10.61 3.88
CA LEU A 159 -17.01 -11.76 3.02
C LEU A 159 -17.04 -11.38 1.54
N LYS A 160 -16.85 -12.37 0.66
CA LYS A 160 -16.86 -12.20 -0.80
C LYS A 160 -18.08 -11.42 -1.33
N LYS A 161 -19.27 -11.65 -0.76
CA LYS A 161 -20.52 -10.98 -1.14
C LYS A 161 -20.54 -9.48 -0.82
N ASP A 162 -19.72 -9.05 0.13
CA ASP A 162 -19.68 -7.68 0.64
C ASP A 162 -18.46 -6.91 0.06
N ARG A 163 -17.69 -7.53 -0.84
CA ARG A 163 -16.54 -6.89 -1.50
C ARG A 163 -16.91 -6.36 -2.88
N ILE A 164 -16.35 -5.20 -3.21
CA ILE A 164 -16.45 -4.59 -4.55
C ILE A 164 -15.77 -5.49 -5.60
N GLN A 165 -14.68 -6.18 -5.24
CA GLN A 165 -13.92 -7.05 -6.14
C GLN A 165 -13.61 -8.40 -5.48
N PRO A 166 -13.62 -9.51 -6.24
CA PRO A 166 -13.17 -10.81 -5.74
C PRO A 166 -11.67 -10.80 -5.40
N GLU A 167 -11.31 -11.33 -4.24
CA GLU A 167 -9.91 -11.52 -3.80
C GLU A 167 -9.76 -12.95 -3.24
N PRO A 168 -9.66 -13.97 -4.11
CA PRO A 168 -9.73 -15.40 -3.74
C PRO A 168 -8.60 -15.86 -2.81
N GLU A 169 -7.47 -15.15 -2.79
CA GLU A 169 -6.36 -15.41 -1.89
C GLU A 169 -6.76 -15.30 -0.41
N TYR A 170 -7.56 -14.29 -0.05
CA TYR A 170 -8.02 -14.15 1.33
C TYR A 170 -9.16 -15.12 1.64
N ASP A 171 -9.92 -15.54 0.62
CA ASP A 171 -10.90 -16.62 0.78
C ASP A 171 -10.20 -17.93 1.16
N ALA A 172 -9.08 -18.24 0.50
CA ALA A 172 -8.25 -19.40 0.82
C ALA A 172 -7.64 -19.32 2.23
N ILE A 173 -7.22 -18.13 2.66
CA ILE A 173 -6.72 -17.89 4.04
C ILE A 173 -7.82 -18.16 5.06
N ARG A 174 -9.03 -17.61 4.88
CA ARG A 174 -10.17 -17.88 5.78
C ARG A 174 -10.46 -19.36 5.91
N ASP A 175 -10.50 -20.07 4.78
CA ASP A 175 -10.74 -21.51 4.75
C ASP A 175 -9.62 -22.31 5.45
N ALA A 176 -8.35 -21.89 5.28
CA ALA A 176 -7.22 -22.51 5.96
C ALA A 176 -7.30 -22.33 7.49
N ILE A 177 -7.63 -21.12 7.95
CA ILE A 177 -7.81 -20.81 9.37
C ILE A 177 -8.96 -21.66 9.96
N CYS A 178 -10.10 -21.68 9.27
CA CYS A 178 -11.25 -22.48 9.68
C CYS A 178 -10.91 -23.97 9.78
N ARG A 179 -10.26 -24.56 8.75
CA ARG A 179 -9.86 -25.97 8.75
C ARG A 179 -8.93 -26.29 9.92
N LYS A 180 -7.96 -25.42 10.22
CA LYS A 180 -7.04 -25.61 11.36
C LYS A 180 -7.77 -25.59 12.69
N ARG A 181 -8.72 -24.67 12.87
CA ARG A 181 -9.57 -24.59 14.06
C ARG A 181 -10.44 -25.84 14.23
N MET A 182 -11.06 -26.30 13.15
CA MET A 182 -11.88 -27.52 13.16
C MET A 182 -11.07 -28.77 13.48
N TRP A 183 -9.85 -28.88 12.95
CA TRP A 183 -8.96 -30.00 13.25
C TRP A 183 -8.56 -30.02 14.73
N SER A 184 -8.25 -28.85 15.31
CA SER A 184 -7.97 -28.73 16.75
C SER A 184 -9.19 -29.13 17.60
N ARG A 185 -10.41 -28.81 17.14
CA ARG A 185 -11.67 -29.23 17.79
C ARG A 185 -11.98 -30.71 17.59
N ARG A 186 -11.62 -31.34 16.47
CA ARG A 186 -11.78 -32.79 16.23
C ARG A 186 -11.09 -33.64 17.30
N ILE A 187 -9.91 -33.19 17.72
CA ILE A 187 -9.15 -33.83 18.80
C ILE A 187 -9.93 -33.78 20.12
N GLN A 188 -10.82 -32.80 20.30
CA GLN A 188 -11.62 -32.62 21.51
C GLN A 188 -13.04 -33.22 21.41
N LYS A 189 -13.70 -33.19 20.23
CA LYS A 189 -15.03 -33.77 19.95
C LYS A 189 -15.23 -34.11 18.46
N PRO A 190 -16.00 -35.15 18.10
CA PRO A 190 -16.37 -35.44 16.71
C PRO A 190 -17.15 -34.27 16.08
N LEU A 191 -16.82 -33.88 14.84
CA LEU A 191 -17.52 -32.81 14.10
C LEU A 191 -18.89 -33.28 13.61
N LEU A 192 -19.85 -32.37 13.58
CA LEU A 192 -21.17 -32.60 12.98
C LEU A 192 -21.08 -32.44 11.46
N LYS A 193 -21.92 -33.17 10.70
CA LYS A 193 -22.02 -33.08 9.22
C LYS A 193 -22.26 -31.66 8.66
N LYS A 194 -22.64 -30.71 9.53
CA LYS A 194 -22.97 -29.31 9.18
C LYS A 194 -21.78 -28.35 9.30
N ASP A 195 -20.61 -28.83 9.72
CA ASP A 195 -19.42 -28.00 9.92
C ASP A 195 -18.76 -27.68 8.56
N SER A 196 -19.20 -26.57 7.94
CA SER A 196 -18.64 -26.05 6.69
C SER A 196 -17.82 -24.78 6.93
N CYS A 197 -16.63 -24.70 6.34
CA CYS A 197 -15.83 -23.47 6.35
C CYS A 197 -16.32 -22.40 5.37
N LYS A 198 -17.19 -22.77 4.42
CA LYS A 198 -17.63 -21.87 3.36
C LYS A 198 -18.44 -20.72 3.96
N GLY A 199 -17.96 -19.49 3.75
CA GLY A 199 -18.59 -18.28 4.28
C GLY A 199 -18.38 -18.05 5.77
N SER A 200 -17.55 -18.86 6.43
CA SER A 200 -17.15 -18.60 7.82
C SER A 200 -16.14 -17.44 7.88
N VAL A 201 -16.28 -16.63 8.92
CA VAL A 201 -15.36 -15.55 9.28
C VAL A 201 -14.57 -15.99 10.50
N PRO A 202 -13.24 -16.17 10.38
CA PRO A 202 -12.37 -16.42 11.54
C PRO A 202 -12.45 -15.27 12.54
N SER A 203 -12.26 -15.53 13.84
CA SER A 203 -12.11 -14.45 14.82
C SER A 203 -10.78 -13.70 14.61
N PHE A 204 -10.63 -12.55 15.27
CA PHE A 204 -9.36 -11.83 15.26
C PHE A 204 -8.24 -12.67 15.90
N GLU A 205 -8.53 -13.38 16.99
CA GLU A 205 -7.57 -14.30 17.61
C GLU A 205 -7.14 -15.41 16.65
N ASP A 206 -8.08 -16.06 15.96
CA ASP A 206 -7.78 -17.10 14.97
C ASP A 206 -6.85 -16.56 13.86
N PHE A 207 -7.09 -15.33 13.42
CA PHE A 207 -6.24 -14.64 12.44
C PHE A 207 -4.86 -14.30 13.01
N VAL A 208 -4.76 -13.80 14.23
CA VAL A 208 -3.48 -13.51 14.90
C VAL A 208 -2.64 -14.78 15.07
N ARG A 209 -3.26 -15.88 15.50
CA ARG A 209 -2.60 -17.19 15.57
C ARG A 209 -2.11 -17.64 14.20
N TYR A 210 -2.91 -17.42 13.16
CA TYR A 210 -2.54 -17.76 11.79
C TYR A 210 -1.29 -17.03 11.31
N ILE A 211 -1.23 -15.71 11.49
CA ILE A 211 -0.07 -14.94 11.03
C ILE A 211 1.20 -15.29 11.82
N LEU A 212 1.09 -15.55 13.13
CA LEU A 212 2.26 -15.80 13.99
C LEU A 212 2.97 -17.12 13.67
N ILE A 213 2.27 -18.15 13.18
CA ILE A 213 2.88 -19.44 12.77
C ILE A 213 4.02 -19.23 11.78
N GLY A 214 3.87 -18.27 10.87
CA GLY A 214 4.86 -18.01 9.82
C GLY A 214 6.03 -17.14 10.26
N THR A 215 6.08 -16.68 11.52
CA THR A 215 7.00 -15.60 11.92
C THR A 215 8.28 -16.08 12.61
N HIS A 216 8.44 -17.39 12.80
CA HIS A 216 9.60 -17.97 13.48
C HIS A 216 10.92 -17.84 12.69
N THR A 217 10.86 -17.49 11.40
CA THR A 217 12.04 -17.25 10.57
C THR A 217 11.92 -15.93 9.81
N SER A 218 13.05 -15.30 9.50
CA SER A 218 13.06 -14.10 8.66
C SER A 218 12.45 -14.37 7.28
N THR A 219 12.68 -15.56 6.71
CA THR A 219 12.08 -15.97 5.43
C THR A 219 10.55 -16.06 5.53
N GLY A 220 10.03 -16.54 6.65
CA GLY A 220 8.61 -16.56 6.91
C GLY A 220 8.00 -15.16 7.01
N ILE A 221 8.67 -14.23 7.71
CA ILE A 221 8.28 -12.82 7.77
C ILE A 221 8.29 -12.18 6.37
N THR A 222 9.30 -12.47 5.53
CA THR A 222 9.37 -11.93 4.16
C THR A 222 8.26 -12.43 3.24
N ARG A 223 7.61 -13.55 3.57
CA ARG A 223 6.51 -14.18 2.81
C ARG A 223 5.12 -13.84 3.35
N MET A 224 5.03 -13.05 4.43
CA MET A 224 3.74 -12.58 4.94
C MET A 224 3.04 -11.73 3.89
N ASP A 225 1.70 -11.76 3.90
CA ASP A 225 0.92 -10.85 3.07
C ASP A 225 1.27 -9.40 3.38
N TYR A 226 1.34 -8.59 2.33
CA TYR A 226 1.75 -7.20 2.43
C TYR A 226 0.84 -6.33 3.30
N HIS A 227 -0.39 -6.76 3.62
CA HIS A 227 -1.28 -6.01 4.51
C HIS A 227 -0.88 -6.10 5.98
N TRP A 228 -0.25 -7.20 6.41
CA TRP A 228 0.14 -7.43 7.80
C TRP A 228 1.64 -7.73 7.98
N GLN A 229 2.44 -7.75 6.91
CA GLN A 229 3.90 -7.83 7.01
C GLN A 229 4.49 -6.55 7.63
N PRO A 230 5.40 -6.60 8.63
CA PRO A 230 6.03 -5.40 9.20
C PRO A 230 6.65 -4.46 8.15
N TYR A 231 6.51 -3.15 8.33
CA TYR A 231 7.09 -2.11 7.47
C TYR A 231 8.62 -2.23 7.38
N SER A 232 9.28 -2.58 8.49
CA SER A 232 10.71 -2.84 8.56
C SER A 232 11.15 -3.94 7.59
N SER A 233 10.27 -4.91 7.32
CA SER A 233 10.48 -5.99 6.35
C SER A 233 10.06 -5.59 4.94
N ILE A 234 8.79 -5.25 4.72
CA ILE A 234 8.24 -5.00 3.36
C ILE A 234 8.85 -3.78 2.68
N CYS A 235 9.15 -2.74 3.46
CA CYS A 235 9.73 -1.50 2.97
C CYS A 235 11.25 -1.44 3.17
N GLN A 236 11.82 -2.44 3.83
CA GLN A 236 13.22 -2.45 4.24
C GLN A 236 13.60 -1.16 4.98
N ALA A 237 12.73 -0.66 5.86
CA ALA A 237 12.88 0.67 6.47
C ALA A 237 14.10 0.80 7.38
N CYS A 238 14.68 -0.32 7.84
CA CYS A 238 15.97 -0.34 8.51
C CYS A 238 17.17 -0.08 7.58
N LYS A 239 17.04 -0.40 6.28
CA LYS A 239 18.13 -0.34 5.31
C LYS A 239 18.20 0.99 4.57
N PHE A 240 17.09 1.72 4.52
CA PHE A 240 16.97 2.94 3.72
C PHE A 240 16.57 4.14 4.58
N LYS A 241 17.31 5.24 4.41
CA LYS A 241 16.95 6.52 5.02
C LYS A 241 15.83 7.16 4.22
N TYR A 242 14.64 7.24 4.80
CA TYR A 242 13.53 7.99 4.24
C TYR A 242 13.75 9.50 4.40
N ASN A 243 13.49 10.24 3.33
CA ASN A 243 13.48 11.69 3.32
C ASN A 243 12.21 12.24 3.97
N PHE A 244 11.09 11.52 3.83
CA PHE A 244 9.81 11.89 4.42
C PHE A 244 9.10 10.67 5.01
N ILE A 245 8.60 10.81 6.24
CA ILE A 245 7.80 9.79 6.93
C ILE A 245 6.47 10.42 7.34
N GLY A 246 5.41 10.08 6.61
CA GLY A 246 4.04 10.46 6.89
C GLY A 246 3.36 9.49 7.85
N LYS A 247 2.37 9.96 8.63
CA LYS A 247 1.52 9.12 9.48
C LYS A 247 0.08 9.15 8.98
N TYR A 248 -0.57 8.00 8.87
CA TYR A 248 -1.97 7.96 8.39
C TYR A 248 -2.96 8.57 9.37
N GLU A 249 -2.64 8.55 10.65
CA GLU A 249 -3.43 9.19 11.71
C GLU A 249 -3.47 10.71 11.51
N MET A 250 -2.43 11.28 10.89
CA MET A 250 -2.30 12.70 10.54
C MET A 250 -2.17 12.89 9.03
N PHE A 251 -2.89 12.06 8.24
CA PHE A 251 -2.67 11.96 6.80
C PHE A 251 -2.77 13.30 6.09
N ASN A 252 -3.82 14.10 6.36
CA ASN A 252 -4.05 15.37 5.67
C ASN A 252 -2.89 16.35 5.89
N ASP A 253 -2.43 16.50 7.14
CA ASP A 253 -1.37 17.45 7.50
C ASP A 253 0.00 17.00 6.97
N HIS A 254 0.30 15.71 7.10
CA HIS A 254 1.56 15.15 6.60
C HIS A 254 1.58 15.17 5.07
N PHE A 255 0.45 14.89 4.42
CA PHE A 255 0.34 14.99 2.96
C PHE A 255 0.46 16.44 2.48
N ASN A 256 -0.08 17.42 3.21
CA ASN A 256 0.15 18.85 2.93
C ASN A 256 1.63 19.19 2.95
N SER A 257 2.33 18.79 4.02
CA SER A 257 3.77 19.02 4.17
C SER A 257 4.57 18.38 3.03
N LEU A 258 4.21 17.15 2.62
CA LEU A 258 4.87 16.48 1.50
C LEU A 258 4.69 17.23 0.18
N ARG A 259 3.48 17.74 -0.09
CA ARG A 259 3.17 18.50 -1.31
C ARG A 259 3.94 19.82 -1.36
N GLU A 260 4.04 20.53 -0.24
CA GLU A 260 4.83 21.76 -0.13
C GLU A 260 6.31 21.50 -0.41
N ILE A 261 6.88 20.48 0.22
CA ILE A 261 8.28 20.08 0.01
C ILE A 261 8.53 19.65 -1.46
N ALA A 262 7.51 19.13 -2.14
CA ALA A 262 7.56 18.75 -3.55
C ALA A 262 7.27 19.90 -4.54
N ASN A 263 7.01 21.13 -4.08
CA ASN A 263 6.53 22.25 -4.90
C ASN A 263 5.24 21.92 -5.68
N LEU A 264 4.32 21.19 -5.04
CA LEU A 264 3.02 20.78 -5.60
C LEU A 264 1.86 21.21 -4.68
N SER A 265 1.96 22.41 -4.11
CA SER A 265 0.99 22.95 -3.15
C SER A 265 -0.42 23.13 -3.74
N ASP A 266 -0.55 23.35 -5.05
CA ASP A 266 -1.85 23.50 -5.73
C ASP A 266 -2.45 22.16 -6.17
N TRP A 267 -1.93 21.02 -5.70
CA TRP A 267 -2.54 19.72 -5.95
C TRP A 267 -3.82 19.55 -5.13
N ASN A 268 -4.95 19.27 -5.80
CA ASN A 268 -6.24 19.06 -5.14
C ASN A 268 -6.20 17.83 -4.23
N ILE A 269 -6.62 18.01 -2.99
CA ILE A 269 -6.74 16.94 -2.00
C ILE A 269 -8.22 16.55 -1.94
N GLU A 270 -8.51 15.28 -2.15
CA GLU A 270 -9.76 14.72 -1.61
C GLU A 270 -9.63 14.80 -0.08
N LYS A 271 -10.25 15.81 0.55
CA LYS A 271 -10.22 15.96 2.01
C LYS A 271 -10.74 14.68 2.64
N ARG A 272 -9.89 13.99 3.40
CA ARG A 272 -10.27 12.73 4.03
C ARG A 272 -10.91 12.97 5.39
N ASN A 273 -12.06 12.34 5.61
CA ASN A 273 -12.61 12.11 6.94
C ASN A 273 -12.01 10.82 7.52
N GLY A 274 -10.77 10.88 8.05
CA GLY A 274 -10.13 9.80 8.84
C GLY A 274 -10.03 8.38 8.22
N PRO A 275 -9.39 7.42 8.89
CA PRO A 275 -9.31 6.04 8.43
C PRO A 275 -10.65 5.31 8.61
N SER A 276 -11.24 4.80 7.53
CA SER A 276 -12.28 3.74 7.52
C SER A 276 -13.59 3.97 8.30
N GLY A 277 -13.85 5.17 8.82
CA GLY A 277 -15.01 5.44 9.67
C GLY A 277 -14.98 4.70 11.02
N LEU A 278 -13.82 4.14 11.40
CA LEU A 278 -13.60 3.53 12.70
C LEU A 278 -12.71 4.43 13.56
N THR A 279 -12.99 4.42 14.85
CA THR A 279 -12.18 5.12 15.86
C THR A 279 -11.04 4.22 16.33
N THR A 280 -9.99 4.82 16.90
CA THR A 280 -8.94 4.09 17.64
C THR A 280 -9.53 3.12 18.67
N TYR A 281 -10.64 3.50 19.30
CA TYR A 281 -11.36 2.66 20.26
C TYR A 281 -11.91 1.36 19.65
N ASP A 282 -12.43 1.40 18.43
CA ASP A 282 -12.94 0.20 17.75
C ASP A 282 -11.82 -0.82 17.48
N TYR A 283 -10.62 -0.33 17.22
CA TYR A 283 -9.46 -1.16 17.01
C TYR A 283 -8.87 -1.71 18.32
N GLN A 284 -8.89 -0.95 19.42
CA GLN A 284 -8.46 -1.40 20.74
C GLN A 284 -9.22 -2.66 21.20
N LYS A 285 -10.52 -2.76 20.89
CA LYS A 285 -11.35 -3.92 21.24
C LYS A 285 -10.81 -5.24 20.71
N PHE A 286 -10.26 -5.24 19.49
CA PHE A 286 -9.66 -6.45 18.92
C PHE A 286 -8.52 -6.99 19.79
N TYR A 287 -7.76 -6.11 20.42
CA TYR A 287 -6.63 -6.49 21.26
C TYR A 287 -7.04 -6.79 22.70
N SER A 288 -8.09 -6.15 23.22
CA SER A 288 -8.57 -6.40 24.58
C SER A 288 -9.09 -7.82 24.81
N GLU A 289 -9.41 -8.55 23.74
CA GLU A 289 -9.87 -9.94 23.80
C GLU A 289 -8.75 -10.96 23.59
N LEU A 290 -7.55 -10.53 23.20
CA LEU A 290 -6.44 -11.45 22.95
C LEU A 290 -5.80 -11.96 24.25
N PRO A 291 -5.39 -13.24 24.27
CA PRO A 291 -4.44 -13.77 25.25
C PRO A 291 -3.13 -12.97 25.31
N ASP A 292 -2.59 -12.85 26.51
CA ASP A 292 -1.35 -12.10 26.80
C ASP A 292 -0.15 -12.61 25.98
N ASP A 293 -0.04 -13.93 25.78
CA ASP A 293 1.05 -14.54 25.00
C ASP A 293 1.01 -14.11 23.52
N LEU A 294 -0.18 -13.96 22.94
CA LEU A 294 -0.34 -13.48 21.57
C LEU A 294 0.00 -12.00 21.45
N ILE A 295 -0.39 -11.18 22.44
CA ILE A 295 -0.02 -9.77 22.47
C ILE A 295 1.50 -9.62 22.54
N CYS A 296 2.18 -10.33 23.43
CA CYS A 296 3.65 -10.26 23.50
C CYS A 296 4.31 -10.70 22.18
N GLN A 297 3.80 -11.74 21.51
CA GLN A 297 4.32 -12.18 20.21
C GLN A 297 4.09 -11.12 19.12
N LEU A 298 2.93 -10.47 19.08
CA LEU A 298 2.66 -9.36 18.15
C LEU A 298 3.57 -8.16 18.41
N ILE A 299 3.82 -7.81 19.68
CA ILE A 299 4.77 -6.76 20.04
C ILE A 299 6.16 -7.08 19.49
N ARG A 300 6.63 -8.33 19.62
CA ARG A 300 7.92 -8.76 19.06
C ARG A 300 7.94 -8.72 17.54
N LEU A 301 6.88 -9.18 16.88
CA LEU A 301 6.76 -9.16 15.42
C LEU A 301 6.91 -7.74 14.84
N TYR A 302 6.30 -6.74 15.50
CA TYR A 302 6.32 -5.35 15.04
C TYR A 302 7.28 -4.42 15.81
N ASP A 303 8.17 -4.97 16.65
CA ASP A 303 9.04 -4.18 17.53
C ASP A 303 9.87 -3.14 16.76
N GLN A 304 10.41 -3.54 15.61
CA GLN A 304 11.17 -2.63 14.76
C GLN A 304 10.29 -1.49 14.24
N ASP A 305 9.05 -1.75 13.85
CA ASP A 305 8.13 -0.72 13.38
C ASP A 305 7.79 0.27 14.49
N PHE A 306 7.51 -0.22 15.70
CA PHE A 306 7.26 0.63 16.87
C PHE A 306 8.43 1.58 17.13
N ARG A 307 9.67 1.06 17.11
CA ARG A 307 10.89 1.84 17.34
C ARG A 307 11.18 2.83 16.21
N LEU A 308 11.16 2.37 14.96
CA LEU A 308 11.50 3.19 13.78
C LEU A 308 10.54 4.37 13.62
N PHE A 309 9.25 4.14 13.84
CA PHE A 309 8.20 5.13 13.58
C PHE A 309 7.67 5.81 14.85
N LYS A 310 8.29 5.53 16.00
CA LYS A 310 7.98 6.12 17.30
C LYS A 310 6.48 5.98 17.64
N TYR A 311 5.97 4.76 17.51
CA TYR A 311 4.62 4.41 17.96
C TYR A 311 4.70 3.78 19.34
N ARG A 312 3.68 4.00 20.18
CA ARG A 312 3.64 3.43 21.52
C ARG A 312 2.67 2.26 21.56
N VAL A 313 3.08 1.15 22.18
CA VAL A 313 2.23 -0.04 22.26
C VAL A 313 0.96 0.21 23.09
N ASP A 314 1.07 1.04 24.12
CA ASP A 314 -0.01 1.39 25.04
C ASP A 314 -1.10 2.29 24.40
N ASP A 315 -0.86 2.84 23.20
CA ASP A 315 -1.90 3.50 22.39
C ASP A 315 -3.05 2.52 22.07
N TYR A 316 -2.75 1.21 22.03
CA TYR A 316 -3.70 0.15 21.68
C TYR A 316 -3.87 -0.95 22.74
N ILE A 317 -2.93 -1.07 23.68
CA ILE A 317 -2.94 -2.09 24.74
C ILE A 317 -2.98 -1.44 26.11
N ASN A 318 -4.15 -1.40 26.73
CA ASN A 318 -4.30 -0.93 28.11
C ASN A 318 -4.05 -2.05 29.14
N ARG A 319 -2.84 -2.61 29.14
CA ARG A 319 -2.41 -3.68 30.08
C ARG A 319 -0.96 -3.43 30.56
N PRO A 320 -0.71 -2.48 31.48
CA PRO A 320 0.65 -2.05 31.85
C PRO A 320 1.56 -3.18 32.35
N THR A 321 1.04 -4.03 33.24
CA THR A 321 1.77 -5.19 33.79
C THR A 321 2.20 -6.18 32.71
N LEU A 322 1.34 -6.41 31.71
CA LEU A 322 1.68 -7.24 30.55
C LEU A 322 2.83 -6.63 29.75
N LEU A 323 2.79 -5.32 29.49
CA LEU A 323 3.80 -4.64 28.68
C LEU A 323 5.19 -4.72 29.34
N GLU A 324 5.25 -4.62 30.66
CA GLU A 324 6.49 -4.85 31.43
C GLU A 324 7.00 -6.29 31.24
N ASN A 325 6.12 -7.28 31.38
CA ASN A 325 6.48 -8.69 31.23
C ASN A 325 6.90 -9.06 29.80
N CYS A 326 6.26 -8.48 28.77
CA CYS A 326 6.64 -8.71 27.38
C CYS A 326 8.07 -8.24 27.08
N ASN A 327 8.55 -7.18 27.75
CA ASN A 327 9.91 -6.66 27.59
C ASN A 327 10.96 -7.57 28.24
N GLN A 328 10.64 -8.19 29.40
CA GLN A 328 11.54 -9.14 30.06
C GLN A 328 11.78 -10.41 29.22
N LEU A 329 10.80 -10.83 28.41
CA LEU A 329 10.93 -11.96 27.50
C LEU A 329 11.86 -11.71 26.29
N LYS A 330 12.52 -10.55 26.17
CA LYS A 330 13.63 -10.31 25.22
C LYS A 330 15.02 -10.66 25.79
N THR A 331 15.09 -11.00 27.07
CA THR A 331 16.34 -11.17 27.84
C THR A 331 16.58 -12.59 28.33
N LEU A 332 15.76 -13.54 27.87
CA LEU A 332 15.95 -14.99 27.97
C LEU A 332 16.05 -15.54 26.54
#